data_AF-A0A5R8P8G9-F1
#
_entry.id   AF-A0A5R8P8G9-F1
#
_cell.length_a   1.000
_cell.length_b   1.000
_cell.length_c   1.000
_cell.angle_alpha   90.00
_cell.angle_beta   90.00
_cell.angle_gamma   90.00
#
_symmetry.space_group_name_H-M   'P 1'
#
loop_
_entity.id
_entity.type
_entity.pdbx_description
1 polymer ?
#
loop_
_entity_poly.entity_id
_entity_poly.type
_entity_poly.pdbx_seq_one_letter_code
_entity_poly.pdbx_strand_id
1 'polypeptide(L)'
;MSGGAATLGGVADPAAHDVEAGLTVGAVAARAGVTVRALHHWDAIGLVSPSARTDGGYRLYTAADLTRLHRVLVYRELGVPLAEIAGLLDAPSADATDSLRRQRDHLRERIAELERMGAALDRMIEARQSGILLSDQEQVAMFGKHWQPEWVGRAHEQWGDTAQWAQYAERAAERTPGQWQQIADSVHALNADLAAACRRGVRPGSAEADDLAERHRASIGAYFDCTHAMQVCLGRRYVDDPGYTEFYDGLAPGLTVWLRDIIDANARHHGVDPETATWA
;
A
#
# COMPACT_ATOMS: atom_id res chain seq x y z
N MET A 1 -57.31 -32.13 -54.48
CA MET A 1 -57.25 -30.89 -55.28
C MET A 1 -57.98 -29.79 -54.52
N SER A 2 -57.29 -28.66 -54.35
CA SER A 2 -57.74 -27.29 -54.01
C SER A 2 -58.68 -27.10 -52.81
N GLY A 3 -58.41 -26.19 -51.86
CA GLY A 3 -57.53 -25.03 -51.85
C GLY A 3 -58.28 -23.90 -51.16
N GLY A 4 -57.75 -23.36 -50.07
CA GLY A 4 -58.39 -22.30 -49.30
C GLY A 4 -57.62 -21.95 -48.04
N ALA A 5 -56.37 -21.52 -48.19
CA ALA A 5 -55.59 -20.94 -47.10
C ALA A 5 -55.78 -19.43 -47.13
N ALA A 6 -56.42 -18.92 -46.08
CA ALA A 6 -56.64 -17.51 -45.84
C ALA A 6 -55.30 -16.77 -45.64
N THR A 7 -55.24 -15.60 -46.25
CA THR A 7 -54.25 -14.53 -46.11
C THR A 7 -53.90 -14.24 -44.65
N LEU A 8 -52.63 -14.47 -44.27
CA LEU A 8 -52.03 -13.85 -43.10
C LEU A 8 -51.47 -12.49 -43.53
N GLY A 9 -52.12 -11.42 -43.06
CA GLY A 9 -51.61 -10.06 -43.18
C GLY A 9 -50.28 -9.94 -42.45
N GLY A 10 -49.25 -9.52 -43.18
CA GLY A 10 -47.96 -9.16 -42.61
C GLY A 10 -48.12 -7.95 -41.71
N VAL A 11 -47.97 -8.16 -40.40
CA VAL A 11 -47.68 -7.07 -39.48
C VAL A 11 -46.20 -6.76 -39.67
N ALA A 12 -45.92 -5.75 -40.49
CA ALA A 12 -44.59 -5.16 -40.55
C ALA A 12 -44.28 -4.53 -39.19
N ASP A 13 -43.13 -4.90 -38.62
CA ASP A 13 -42.61 -4.30 -37.40
C ASP A 13 -42.31 -2.80 -37.67
N PRO A 14 -42.98 -1.85 -36.97
CA PRO A 14 -42.74 -0.43 -37.16
C PRO A 14 -41.30 -0.02 -36.81
N ALA A 15 -40.58 -0.81 -36.00
CA ALA A 15 -39.17 -0.57 -35.69
C ALA A 15 -38.24 -0.83 -36.89
N ALA A 16 -38.67 -1.61 -37.88
CA ALA A 16 -37.87 -1.93 -39.07
C ALA A 16 -37.94 -0.84 -40.15
N HIS A 17 -39.07 -0.12 -40.27
CA HIS A 17 -39.24 0.97 -41.25
C HIS A 17 -38.50 2.26 -40.85
N ASP A 18 -38.35 2.52 -39.55
CA ASP A 18 -37.62 3.70 -39.04
C ASP A 18 -36.11 3.66 -39.30
N VAL A 19 -35.55 2.47 -39.58
CA VAL A 19 -34.11 2.30 -39.86
C VAL A 19 -33.75 2.70 -41.29
N GLU A 20 -34.70 2.63 -42.22
CA GLU A 20 -34.53 3.00 -43.63
C GLU A 20 -34.60 4.52 -43.86
N ALA A 21 -35.35 5.25 -43.01
CA ALA A 21 -35.47 6.72 -43.05
C ALA A 21 -34.53 7.47 -42.07
N GLY A 22 -33.90 6.76 -41.13
CA GLY A 22 -33.00 7.35 -40.13
C GLY A 22 -33.73 7.92 -38.91
N LEU A 23 -33.08 7.86 -37.74
CA LEU A 23 -33.66 8.27 -36.45
C LEU A 23 -33.35 9.73 -36.12
N THR A 24 -34.33 10.43 -35.55
CA THR A 24 -34.11 11.80 -35.03
C THR A 24 -33.17 11.78 -33.83
N VAL A 25 -32.47 12.90 -33.58
CA VAL A 25 -31.53 13.03 -32.46
C VAL A 25 -32.14 12.67 -31.08
N GLY A 26 -33.43 12.96 -30.87
CA GLY A 26 -34.13 12.63 -29.64
C GLY A 26 -34.38 11.12 -29.49
N ALA A 27 -34.80 10.46 -30.58
CA ALA A 27 -34.97 9.00 -30.59
C ALA A 27 -33.65 8.27 -30.39
N VAL A 28 -32.56 8.76 -31.00
CA VAL A 28 -31.21 8.22 -30.80
C VAL A 28 -30.75 8.39 -29.35
N ALA A 29 -30.91 9.60 -28.78
CA ALA A 29 -30.54 9.89 -27.40
C ALA A 29 -31.24 8.94 -26.41
N ALA A 30 -32.55 8.77 -26.56
CA ALA A 30 -33.34 7.87 -25.71
C ALA A 30 -32.89 6.41 -25.85
N ARG A 31 -32.66 5.94 -27.08
CA ARG A 31 -32.26 4.55 -27.34
C ARG A 31 -30.83 4.23 -26.90
N ALA A 32 -29.92 5.19 -27.03
CA ALA A 32 -28.52 5.04 -26.69
C ALA A 32 -28.19 5.41 -25.23
N GLY A 33 -29.18 5.88 -24.46
CA GLY A 33 -28.99 6.29 -23.06
C GLY A 33 -28.05 7.49 -22.90
N VAL A 34 -27.96 8.36 -23.91
CA VAL A 34 -27.11 9.57 -23.89
C VAL A 34 -27.96 10.81 -24.00
N THR A 35 -27.43 11.95 -23.57
CA THR A 35 -28.14 13.23 -23.72
C THR A 35 -28.08 13.72 -25.17
N VAL A 36 -29.12 14.42 -25.62
CA VAL A 36 -29.10 15.16 -26.90
C VAL A 36 -27.89 16.11 -26.97
N ARG A 37 -27.53 16.73 -25.83
CA ARG A 37 -26.33 17.57 -25.72
C ARG A 37 -25.04 16.79 -26.03
N ALA A 38 -24.91 15.55 -25.58
CA ALA A 38 -23.75 14.71 -25.88
C ALA A 38 -23.68 14.38 -27.38
N LEU A 39 -24.81 14.03 -28.00
CA LEU A 39 -24.86 13.79 -29.46
C LEU A 39 -24.52 15.04 -30.27
N HIS A 40 -25.01 16.22 -29.88
CA HIS A 40 -24.62 17.47 -30.53
C HIS A 40 -23.13 17.79 -30.37
N HIS A 41 -22.56 17.49 -29.18
CA HIS A 41 -21.13 17.65 -28.98
C HIS A 41 -20.32 16.69 -29.86
N TRP A 42 -20.73 15.42 -29.94
CA TRP A 42 -20.07 14.42 -30.79
C TRP A 42 -20.19 14.72 -32.29
N ASP A 43 -21.32 15.29 -32.72
CA ASP A 43 -21.48 15.82 -34.08
C ASP A 43 -20.49 16.98 -34.33
N ALA A 44 -20.40 17.92 -33.38
CA ALA A 44 -19.51 19.08 -33.52
C ALA A 44 -18.02 18.72 -33.60
N ILE A 45 -17.59 17.63 -32.96
CA ILE A 45 -16.21 17.12 -33.04
C ILE A 45 -16.03 16.04 -34.13
N GLY A 46 -17.06 15.76 -34.92
CA GLY A 46 -17.02 14.76 -36.00
C GLY A 46 -16.94 13.30 -35.53
N LEU A 47 -17.19 13.04 -34.25
CA LEU A 47 -17.10 11.69 -33.68
C LEU A 47 -18.34 10.85 -34.03
N VAL A 48 -19.53 11.43 -33.99
CA VAL A 48 -20.79 10.81 -34.44
C VAL A 48 -21.62 11.90 -35.11
N SER A 49 -21.68 11.90 -36.43
CA SER A 49 -22.44 12.87 -37.22
C SER A 49 -23.61 12.21 -37.94
N PRO A 50 -24.76 12.88 -38.07
CA PRO A 50 -25.90 12.37 -38.82
C PRO A 50 -25.58 12.36 -40.31
N SER A 51 -25.79 11.22 -40.96
CA SER A 51 -25.59 11.09 -42.42
C SER A 51 -26.73 11.69 -43.25
N ALA A 52 -27.89 11.98 -42.63
CA ALA A 52 -29.05 12.50 -43.34
C ALA A 52 -29.70 13.67 -42.58
N ARG A 53 -30.53 14.42 -43.32
CA ARG A 53 -31.41 15.45 -42.77
C ARG A 53 -32.80 15.35 -43.40
N THR A 54 -33.84 15.71 -42.66
CA THR A 54 -35.18 15.89 -43.24
C THR A 54 -35.20 17.10 -44.16
N ASP A 55 -36.24 17.21 -45.00
CA ASP A 55 -36.50 18.40 -45.83
C ASP A 55 -36.60 19.71 -45.00
N GLY A 56 -37.00 19.59 -43.73
CA GLY A 56 -37.03 20.70 -42.76
C GLY A 56 -35.70 20.97 -42.04
N GLY A 57 -34.61 20.29 -42.41
CA GLY A 57 -33.27 20.50 -41.86
C GLY A 57 -32.94 19.75 -40.56
N TYR A 58 -33.86 18.92 -40.05
CA TYR A 58 -33.64 18.15 -38.81
C TYR A 58 -32.66 17.00 -39.04
N ARG A 59 -31.82 16.69 -38.02
CA ARG A 59 -30.81 15.62 -38.08
C ARG A 59 -31.45 14.23 -38.08
N LEU A 60 -31.01 13.37 -38.99
CA LEU A 60 -31.39 11.96 -39.08
C LEU A 60 -30.14 11.07 -39.06
N TYR A 61 -30.13 10.11 -38.14
CA TYR A 61 -29.05 9.15 -37.97
C TYR A 61 -29.43 7.81 -38.61
N THR A 62 -28.67 7.42 -39.62
CA THR A 62 -28.83 6.16 -40.35
C THR A 62 -28.34 4.96 -39.53
N ALA A 63 -28.62 3.74 -40.00
CA ALA A 63 -28.09 2.52 -39.38
C ALA A 63 -26.55 2.52 -39.22
N ALA A 64 -25.83 3.12 -40.18
CA ALA A 64 -24.38 3.25 -40.12
C ALA A 64 -23.93 4.20 -38.99
N ASP A 65 -24.61 5.33 -38.84
CA ASP A 65 -24.32 6.30 -37.77
C ASP A 65 -24.57 5.69 -36.39
N LEU A 66 -25.62 4.87 -36.29
CA LEU A 66 -25.98 4.14 -35.07
C LEU A 66 -24.96 3.05 -34.73
N THR A 67 -24.41 2.39 -35.74
CA THR A 67 -23.33 1.40 -35.56
C THR A 67 -22.05 2.09 -35.06
N ARG A 68 -21.71 3.26 -35.63
CA ARG A 68 -20.59 4.07 -35.14
C ARG A 68 -20.82 4.55 -33.71
N LEU A 69 -22.01 5.07 -33.42
CA LEU A 69 -22.42 5.48 -32.07
C LEU A 69 -22.27 4.34 -31.06
N HIS A 70 -22.72 3.14 -31.39
CA HIS A 70 -22.58 1.99 -30.51
C HIS A 70 -21.10 1.68 -30.19
N ARG A 71 -20.22 1.71 -31.21
CA ARG A 71 -18.77 1.54 -30.99
C ARG A 71 -18.19 2.64 -30.11
N VAL A 72 -18.59 3.91 -30.28
CA VAL A 72 -18.18 5.01 -29.39
C VAL A 72 -18.57 4.73 -27.94
N LEU A 73 -19.78 4.24 -27.69
CA LEU A 73 -20.25 3.91 -26.34
C LEU A 73 -19.42 2.80 -25.70
N VAL A 74 -19.12 1.73 -26.45
CA VAL A 74 -18.26 0.64 -25.98
C VAL A 74 -16.87 1.15 -25.59
N TYR A 75 -16.23 1.98 -26.43
CA TYR A 75 -14.92 2.55 -26.10
C TYR A 75 -14.98 3.48 -24.88
N ARG A 76 -16.05 4.27 -24.73
CA ARG A 76 -16.23 5.10 -23.53
C ARG A 76 -16.41 4.28 -22.26
N GLU A 77 -17.15 3.18 -22.33
CA GLU A 77 -17.33 2.26 -21.20
C GLU A 77 -16.01 1.59 -20.80
N LEU A 78 -15.14 1.32 -21.78
CA LEU A 78 -13.76 0.85 -21.56
C LEU A 78 -12.79 1.95 -21.09
N GLY A 79 -13.27 3.18 -20.86
CA GLY A 79 -12.47 4.29 -20.34
C GLY A 79 -11.57 4.96 -21.38
N VAL A 80 -11.76 4.70 -22.67
CA VAL A 80 -10.99 5.39 -23.72
C VAL A 80 -11.39 6.86 -23.80
N PRO A 81 -10.44 7.82 -23.77
CA PRO A 81 -10.75 9.23 -23.93
C PRO A 81 -11.41 9.53 -25.27
N LEU A 82 -12.45 10.37 -25.28
CA LEU A 82 -13.21 10.74 -26.48
C LEU A 82 -12.34 11.22 -27.66
N ALA A 83 -11.22 11.89 -27.36
CA ALA A 83 -10.26 12.39 -28.36
C ALA A 83 -9.54 11.25 -29.12
N GLU A 84 -9.38 10.09 -28.51
CA GLU A 84 -8.70 8.93 -29.10
C GLU A 84 -9.66 8.01 -29.85
N ILE A 85 -10.95 8.02 -29.48
CA ILE A 85 -11.97 7.13 -30.05
C ILE A 85 -12.11 7.35 -31.57
N ALA A 86 -12.04 8.59 -32.07
CA ALA A 86 -12.14 8.86 -33.50
C ALA A 86 -11.05 8.10 -34.30
N GLY A 87 -9.80 8.17 -33.85
CA GLY A 87 -8.69 7.46 -34.48
C GLY A 87 -8.86 5.94 -34.46
N LEU A 88 -9.42 5.38 -33.38
CA LEU A 88 -9.70 3.94 -33.28
C LEU A 88 -10.86 3.47 -34.17
N LEU A 89 -11.81 4.35 -34.46
CA LEU A 89 -12.95 4.04 -35.32
C LEU A 89 -12.60 4.10 -36.80
N ASP A 90 -11.70 5.03 -37.16
CA ASP A 90 -11.31 5.32 -38.54
C ASP A 90 -10.05 4.56 -38.98
N ALA A 91 -9.32 3.94 -38.05
CA ALA A 91 -8.19 3.07 -38.34
C ALA A 91 -8.62 1.72 -38.96
N PRO A 92 -7.77 1.09 -39.79
CA PRO A 92 -7.93 -0.31 -40.20
C PRO A 92 -8.15 -1.23 -38.99
N SER A 93 -8.95 -2.28 -39.16
CA SER A 93 -9.34 -3.18 -38.06
C SER A 93 -8.15 -3.79 -37.31
N ALA A 94 -7.03 -4.05 -38.00
CA ALA A 94 -5.79 -4.53 -37.39
C ALA A 94 -5.16 -3.47 -36.46
N ASP A 95 -5.06 -2.22 -36.92
CA ASP A 95 -4.48 -1.10 -36.17
C ASP A 95 -5.32 -0.73 -34.94
N ALA A 96 -6.65 -0.77 -35.07
CA ALA A 96 -7.57 -0.58 -33.95
C ALA A 96 -7.44 -1.69 -32.89
N THR A 97 -7.29 -2.95 -33.32
CA THR A 97 -7.09 -4.09 -32.42
C THR A 97 -5.76 -3.99 -31.69
N ASP A 98 -4.69 -3.59 -32.37
CA ASP A 98 -3.38 -3.43 -31.73
C ASP A 98 -3.35 -2.24 -30.78
N SER A 99 -4.06 -1.15 -31.08
CA SER A 99 -4.21 -0.04 -30.15
C SER A 99 -4.98 -0.43 -28.89
N LEU A 100 -6.06 -1.20 -29.04
CA LEU A 100 -6.80 -1.78 -27.90
C LEU A 100 -5.94 -2.72 -27.05
N ARG A 101 -5.10 -3.55 -27.67
CA ARG A 101 -4.15 -4.41 -26.95
C ARG A 101 -3.16 -3.59 -26.14
N ARG A 102 -2.55 -2.56 -26.73
CA ARG A 102 -1.65 -1.64 -26.01
C ARG A 102 -2.33 -0.97 -24.82
N GLN A 103 -3.56 -0.50 -25.00
CA GLN A 103 -4.31 0.14 -23.92
C GLN A 103 -4.66 -0.84 -22.79
N ARG A 104 -5.07 -2.07 -23.13
CA ARG A 104 -5.27 -3.15 -22.16
C ARG A 104 -3.99 -3.45 -21.39
N ASP A 105 -2.85 -3.52 -22.06
CA ASP A 105 -1.58 -3.85 -21.42
C ASP A 105 -1.12 -2.70 -20.50
N HIS A 106 -1.33 -1.44 -20.90
CA HIS A 106 -1.13 -0.29 -20.01
C HIS A 106 -2.03 -0.31 -18.76
N LEU A 107 -3.32 -0.66 -18.91
CA LEU A 107 -4.23 -0.82 -17.77
C LEU A 107 -3.75 -1.94 -16.83
N ARG A 108 -3.26 -3.06 -17.37
CA ARG A 108 -2.69 -4.16 -16.56
C ARG A 108 -1.46 -3.73 -15.78
N GLU A 109 -0.56 -2.96 -16.39
CA GLU A 109 0.60 -2.39 -15.70
C GLU A 109 0.16 -1.48 -14.54
N ARG A 110 -0.86 -0.64 -14.77
CA ARG A 110 -1.40 0.25 -13.75
C ARG A 110 -2.09 -0.52 -12.61
N ILE A 111 -2.83 -1.58 -12.92
CA ILE A 111 -3.43 -2.46 -11.91
C ILE A 111 -2.33 -3.11 -11.07
N ALA A 112 -1.30 -3.69 -11.71
CA ALA A 112 -0.19 -4.32 -11.00
C ALA A 112 0.60 -3.32 -10.14
N GLU A 113 0.69 -2.05 -10.54
CA GLU A 113 1.25 -0.98 -9.70
C GLU A 113 0.37 -0.68 -8.49
N LEU A 114 -0.93 -0.52 -8.68
CA LEU A 114 -1.88 -0.24 -7.60
C LEU A 114 -1.98 -1.41 -6.61
N GLU A 115 -1.96 -2.65 -7.09
CA GLU A 115 -1.92 -3.85 -6.24
C GLU A 115 -0.64 -3.90 -5.40
N ARG A 116 0.52 -3.56 -5.99
CA ARG A 116 1.78 -3.44 -5.24
C ARG A 116 1.72 -2.35 -4.18
N MET A 117 1.11 -1.20 -4.47
CA MET A 117 0.91 -0.11 -3.52
C MET A 117 -0.05 -0.53 -2.39
N GLY A 118 -1.16 -1.19 -2.72
CA GLY A 118 -2.10 -1.74 -1.75
C GLY A 118 -1.44 -2.74 -0.79
N ALA A 119 -0.70 -3.70 -1.34
CA ALA A 119 0.06 -4.65 -0.53
C ALA A 119 1.13 -4.00 0.34
N ALA A 120 1.72 -2.87 -0.10
CA ALA A 120 2.65 -2.11 0.72
C ALA A 120 1.94 -1.38 1.87
N LEU A 121 0.77 -0.79 1.63
CA LEU A 121 -0.06 -0.18 2.67
C LEU A 121 -0.52 -1.20 3.71
N ASP A 122 -0.97 -2.38 3.27
CA ASP A 122 -1.36 -3.46 4.18
C ASP A 122 -0.20 -3.86 5.11
N ARG A 123 1.03 -3.97 4.56
CA ARG A 123 2.23 -4.21 5.38
C ARG A 123 2.52 -3.09 6.37
N MET A 124 2.31 -1.82 5.99
CA MET A 124 2.51 -0.69 6.91
C MET A 124 1.46 -0.67 8.03
N ILE A 125 0.20 -0.98 7.72
CA ILE A 125 -0.87 -1.09 8.71
C ILE A 125 -0.55 -2.20 9.70
N GLU A 126 -0.17 -3.38 9.20
CA GLU A 126 0.22 -4.51 10.02
C GLU A 126 1.42 -4.15 10.90
N ALA A 127 2.49 -3.58 10.34
CA ALA A 127 3.67 -3.18 11.10
C ALA A 127 3.34 -2.15 12.18
N ARG A 128 2.34 -1.29 11.96
CA ARG A 128 1.89 -0.33 12.97
C ARG A 128 1.09 -0.99 14.10
N GLN A 129 0.45 -2.12 13.85
CA GLN A 129 -0.29 -2.88 14.87
C GLN A 129 0.61 -3.87 15.61
N SER A 130 1.39 -4.66 14.89
CA SER A 130 2.16 -5.79 15.42
C SER A 130 3.65 -5.51 15.53
N GLY A 131 4.17 -4.42 14.99
CA GLY A 131 5.55 -3.99 15.15
C GLY A 131 6.60 -4.80 14.37
N ILE A 132 6.51 -6.12 14.34
CA ILE A 132 7.40 -7.02 13.60
C ILE A 132 6.58 -7.82 12.59
N LEU A 133 6.89 -7.68 11.30
CA LEU A 133 6.27 -8.44 10.21
C LEU A 133 6.87 -9.85 10.06
N LEU A 134 6.92 -10.61 11.15
CA LEU A 134 7.35 -12.01 11.20
C LEU A 134 6.31 -12.82 11.95
N SER A 135 6.11 -14.09 11.59
CA SER A 135 5.27 -14.97 12.39
C SER A 135 5.87 -15.19 13.78
N ASP A 136 5.02 -15.48 14.77
CA ASP A 136 5.46 -15.77 16.15
C ASP A 136 6.57 -16.83 16.22
N GLN A 137 6.47 -17.86 15.37
CA GLN A 137 7.48 -18.93 15.27
C GLN A 137 8.83 -18.41 14.77
N GLU A 138 8.82 -17.57 13.73
CA GLU A 138 10.03 -16.94 13.20
C GLU A 138 10.65 -15.97 14.21
N GLN A 139 9.82 -15.20 14.91
CA GLN A 139 10.30 -14.28 15.95
C GLN A 139 11.02 -15.04 17.07
N VAL A 140 10.42 -16.10 17.60
CA VAL A 140 11.04 -16.93 18.64
C VAL A 140 12.32 -17.61 18.14
N ALA A 141 12.35 -18.05 16.87
CA ALA A 141 13.55 -18.64 16.28
C ALA A 141 14.70 -17.63 16.13
N MET A 142 14.41 -16.37 15.77
CA MET A 142 15.42 -15.32 15.58
C MET A 142 15.87 -14.69 16.90
N PHE A 143 14.93 -14.20 17.70
CA PHE A 143 15.22 -13.45 18.92
C PHE A 143 15.46 -14.36 20.14
N GLY A 144 15.21 -15.66 19.99
CA GLY A 144 15.50 -16.68 20.98
C GLY A 144 14.34 -16.97 21.94
N LYS A 145 14.53 -17.99 22.79
CA LYS A 145 13.49 -18.55 23.66
C LYS A 145 12.89 -17.58 24.71
N HIS A 146 13.56 -16.46 24.98
CA HIS A 146 13.09 -15.45 25.93
C HIS A 146 12.22 -14.39 25.26
N TRP A 147 12.14 -14.37 23.93
CA TRP A 147 11.23 -13.51 23.20
C TRP A 147 9.79 -14.00 23.33
N GLN A 148 8.89 -13.10 23.70
CA GLN A 148 7.46 -13.36 23.77
C GLN A 148 6.73 -12.40 22.82
N PRO A 149 6.10 -12.89 21.74
CA PRO A 149 5.42 -12.03 20.75
C PRO A 149 4.37 -11.09 21.35
N GLU A 150 3.70 -11.51 22.43
CA GLU A 150 2.74 -10.70 23.19
C GLU A 150 3.32 -9.40 23.76
N TRP A 151 4.64 -9.30 23.94
CA TRP A 151 5.29 -8.06 24.37
C TRP A 151 5.11 -6.93 23.37
N VAL A 152 5.05 -7.25 22.07
CA VAL A 152 4.86 -6.24 21.03
C VAL A 152 3.43 -5.69 21.07
N GLY A 153 2.44 -6.56 21.33
CA GLY A 153 1.05 -6.14 21.53
C GLY A 153 0.89 -5.22 22.75
N ARG A 154 1.46 -5.59 23.91
CA ARG A 154 1.44 -4.72 25.11
C ARG A 154 2.19 -3.41 24.89
N ALA A 155 3.29 -3.44 24.14
CA ALA A 155 4.04 -2.25 23.78
C ALA A 155 3.21 -1.32 22.88
N HIS A 156 2.45 -1.88 21.92
CA HIS A 156 1.54 -1.11 21.09
C HIS A 156 0.42 -0.47 21.91
N GLU A 157 -0.20 -1.21 22.84
CA GLU A 157 -1.24 -0.67 23.73
C GLU A 157 -0.73 0.51 24.57
N GLN A 158 0.53 0.45 25.01
CA GLN A 158 1.12 1.47 25.86
C GLN A 158 1.72 2.66 25.08
N TRP A 159 2.23 2.43 23.87
CA TRP A 159 3.05 3.40 23.13
C TRP A 159 2.68 3.59 21.66
N GLY A 160 1.59 3.00 21.17
CA GLY A 160 1.20 3.03 19.75
C GLY A 160 1.06 4.43 19.15
N ASP A 161 0.70 5.42 19.98
CA ASP A 161 0.54 6.82 19.58
C ASP A 161 1.83 7.65 19.66
N THR A 162 2.97 7.04 20.00
CA THR A 162 4.25 7.74 20.10
C THR A 162 4.96 7.84 18.73
N ALA A 163 5.82 8.86 18.59
CA ALA A 163 6.67 9.01 17.41
C ALA A 163 7.67 7.84 17.25
N GLN A 164 8.15 7.29 18.37
CA GLN A 164 9.06 6.15 18.39
C GLN A 164 8.38 4.90 17.87
N TRP A 165 7.11 4.68 18.22
CA TRP A 165 6.33 3.58 17.65
C TRP A 165 6.10 3.74 16.15
N ALA A 166 5.81 4.96 15.68
CA ALA A 166 5.71 5.23 14.25
C ALA A 166 6.99 4.88 13.50
N GLN A 167 8.14 5.32 14.00
CA GLN A 167 9.42 5.01 13.39
C GLN A 167 9.75 3.51 13.42
N TYR A 168 9.42 2.83 14.51
CA TYR A 168 9.57 1.38 14.62
C TYR A 168 8.72 0.64 13.58
N ALA A 169 7.45 1.01 13.45
CA ALA A 169 6.54 0.43 12.46
C ALA A 169 7.02 0.67 11.03
N GLU A 170 7.46 1.89 10.71
CA GLU A 170 8.00 2.22 9.37
C GLU A 170 9.23 1.37 9.04
N ARG A 171 10.21 1.32 9.95
CA ARG A 171 11.42 0.51 9.76
C ARG A 171 11.13 -0.98 9.67
N ALA A 172 10.14 -1.46 10.42
CA ALA A 172 9.72 -2.85 10.36
C ALA A 172 9.02 -3.19 9.04
N ALA A 173 8.21 -2.28 8.49
CA ALA A 173 7.52 -2.47 7.20
C ALA A 173 8.49 -2.61 6.01
N GLU A 174 9.69 -2.03 6.12
CA GLU A 174 10.74 -2.07 5.11
C GLU A 174 11.70 -3.26 5.23
N ARG A 175 11.67 -3.98 6.37
CA ARG A 175 12.63 -5.04 6.65
C ARG A 175 12.25 -6.39 6.05
N THR A 176 13.26 -7.03 5.49
CA THR A 176 13.23 -8.43 5.09
C THR A 176 13.55 -9.36 6.27
N PRO A 177 13.16 -10.65 6.21
CA PRO A 177 13.55 -11.64 7.22
C PRO A 177 15.07 -11.75 7.41
N GLY A 178 15.85 -11.62 6.33
CA GLY A 178 17.32 -11.64 6.43
C GLY A 178 17.91 -10.45 7.18
N GLN A 179 17.32 -9.26 7.05
CA GLN A 179 17.72 -8.09 7.85
C GLN A 179 17.32 -8.25 9.31
N TRP A 180 16.16 -8.85 9.60
CA TRP A 180 15.79 -9.19 10.97
C TRP A 180 16.76 -10.18 11.61
N GLN A 181 17.19 -11.20 10.86
CA GLN A 181 18.21 -12.14 11.33
C GLN A 181 19.53 -11.43 11.66
N GLN A 182 20.01 -10.52 10.81
CA GLN A 182 21.23 -9.75 11.07
C GLN A 182 21.11 -8.91 12.35
N ILE A 183 19.95 -8.29 12.59
CA ILE A 183 19.71 -7.54 13.83
C ILE A 183 19.75 -8.50 15.02
N ALA A 184 19.06 -9.64 14.96
CA ALA A 184 19.08 -10.63 16.02
C ALA A 184 20.50 -11.12 16.34
N ASP A 185 21.29 -11.48 15.32
CA ASP A 185 22.68 -11.91 15.48
C ASP A 185 23.54 -10.84 16.13
N SER A 186 23.36 -9.57 15.73
CA SER A 186 24.09 -8.43 16.30
C SER A 186 23.74 -8.20 17.78
N VAL A 187 22.47 -8.35 18.15
CA VAL A 187 21.98 -8.22 19.53
C VAL A 187 22.50 -9.38 20.39
N HIS A 188 22.49 -10.61 19.86
CA HIS A 188 23.05 -11.78 20.55
C HIS A 188 24.55 -11.61 20.81
N ALA A 189 25.31 -11.15 19.82
CA ALA A 189 26.74 -10.86 19.98
C ALA A 189 26.99 -9.76 21.02
N LEU A 190 26.23 -8.67 20.98
CA LEU A 190 26.31 -7.61 21.98
C LEU A 190 26.01 -8.12 23.40
N ASN A 191 24.95 -8.91 23.56
CA ASN A 191 24.58 -9.49 24.85
C ASN A 191 25.69 -10.38 25.42
N ALA A 192 26.37 -11.15 24.57
CA ALA A 192 27.53 -11.94 24.98
C ALA A 192 28.71 -11.08 25.45
N ASP A 193 28.99 -9.97 24.75
CA ASP A 193 30.05 -9.03 25.10
C ASP A 193 29.76 -8.30 26.42
N LEU A 194 28.53 -7.82 26.60
CA LEU A 194 28.04 -7.19 27.83
C LEU A 194 28.18 -8.15 29.02
N ALA A 195 27.72 -9.39 28.86
CA ALA A 195 27.83 -10.42 29.90
C ALA A 195 29.30 -10.73 30.24
N ALA A 196 30.19 -10.76 29.23
CA ALA A 196 31.61 -10.98 29.45
C ALA A 196 32.29 -9.82 30.19
N ALA A 197 31.96 -8.57 29.82
CA ALA A 197 32.47 -7.37 30.48
C ALA A 197 31.99 -7.26 31.94
N CYS A 198 30.71 -7.55 32.19
CA CYS A 198 30.15 -7.61 33.54
C CYS A 198 30.88 -8.64 34.41
N ARG A 199 31.13 -9.87 33.90
CA ARG A 199 31.88 -10.90 34.63
C ARG A 199 33.32 -10.50 34.95
N ARG A 200 33.95 -9.68 34.11
CA ARG A 200 35.29 -9.12 34.36
C ARG A 200 35.27 -7.96 35.35
N GLY A 201 34.10 -7.41 35.69
CA GLY A 201 33.97 -6.23 36.53
C GLY A 201 34.48 -4.96 35.85
N VAL A 202 34.26 -4.82 34.53
CA VAL A 202 34.60 -3.59 33.81
C VAL A 202 33.91 -2.40 34.47
N ARG A 203 34.68 -1.34 34.76
CA ARG A 203 34.20 -0.19 35.55
C ARG A 203 33.28 0.70 34.69
N PRO A 204 32.09 1.09 35.17
CA PRO A 204 31.29 2.14 34.55
C PRO A 204 32.05 3.45 34.36
N GLY A 205 31.90 4.09 33.19
CA GLY A 205 32.64 5.30 32.80
C GLY A 205 34.08 5.04 32.34
N SER A 206 34.47 3.78 32.15
CA SER A 206 35.69 3.44 31.40
C SER A 206 35.40 3.46 29.89
N ALA A 207 36.45 3.66 29.07
CA ALA A 207 36.29 3.68 27.62
C ALA A 207 35.66 2.40 27.05
N GLU A 208 35.93 1.24 27.66
CA GLU A 208 35.32 -0.04 27.30
C GLU A 208 33.84 -0.10 27.68
N ALA A 209 33.46 0.38 28.86
CA ALA A 209 32.07 0.45 29.29
C ALA A 209 31.26 1.43 28.41
N ASP A 210 31.84 2.56 28.06
CA ASP A 210 31.20 3.58 27.23
C ASP A 210 30.97 3.06 25.79
N ASP A 211 31.94 2.34 25.21
CA ASP A 211 31.76 1.67 23.90
C ASP A 211 30.60 0.67 23.94
N LEU A 212 30.52 -0.15 25.00
CA LEU A 212 29.42 -1.10 25.17
C LEU A 212 28.08 -0.40 25.36
N ALA A 213 28.03 0.72 26.09
CA ALA A 213 26.82 1.53 26.25
C ALA A 213 26.37 2.14 24.90
N GLU A 214 27.29 2.63 24.08
CA GLU A 214 26.98 3.14 22.74
C GLU A 214 26.53 2.04 21.78
N ARG A 215 27.17 0.86 21.80
CA ARG A 215 26.73 -0.30 21.01
C ARG A 215 25.33 -0.75 21.40
N HIS A 216 25.02 -0.75 22.69
CA HIS A 216 23.67 -1.00 23.20
C HIS A 216 22.66 0.08 22.78
N ARG A 217 23.05 1.36 22.80
CA ARG A 217 22.18 2.43 22.27
C ARG A 217 21.92 2.25 20.79
N ALA A 218 22.95 1.89 20.03
CA ALA A 218 22.85 1.66 18.59
C ALA A 218 21.98 0.44 18.25
N SER A 219 21.99 -0.62 19.06
CA SER A 219 21.10 -1.77 18.85
C SER A 219 19.63 -1.40 19.05
N ILE A 220 19.30 -0.56 20.06
CA ILE A 220 17.96 0.01 20.20
C ILE A 220 17.66 0.95 19.02
N GLY A 221 18.68 1.71 18.61
CA GLY A 221 18.73 2.56 17.43
C GLY A 221 18.34 1.87 16.12
N ALA A 222 18.36 0.53 16.04
CA ALA A 222 17.80 -0.19 14.91
C ALA A 222 16.27 -0.05 14.87
N TYR A 223 15.58 -0.09 16.00
CA TYR A 223 14.12 -0.07 16.07
C TYR A 223 13.57 1.34 15.98
N PHE A 224 14.11 2.29 16.73
CA PHE A 224 13.76 3.71 16.69
C PHE A 224 14.95 4.54 17.17
N ASP A 225 14.96 5.83 16.91
CA ASP A 225 16.02 6.75 17.29
C ASP A 225 16.06 6.87 18.81
N CYS A 226 17.11 6.30 19.39
CA CYS A 226 17.32 6.28 20.82
C CYS A 226 18.35 7.34 21.22
N THR A 227 17.89 8.40 21.89
CA THR A 227 18.75 9.39 22.52
C THR A 227 19.38 8.82 23.80
N HIS A 228 20.45 9.44 24.29
CA HIS A 228 21.04 9.07 25.59
C HIS A 228 20.03 9.17 26.74
N ALA A 229 19.15 10.18 26.73
CA ALA A 229 18.10 10.31 27.75
C ALA A 229 17.08 9.17 27.70
N MET A 230 16.64 8.77 26.50
CA MET A 230 15.78 7.59 26.33
C MET A 230 16.47 6.31 26.80
N GLN A 231 17.76 6.17 26.49
CA GLN A 231 18.53 5.00 26.92
C GLN A 231 18.62 4.91 28.45
N VAL A 232 18.80 6.02 29.16
CA VAL A 232 18.73 6.06 30.63
C VAL A 232 17.36 5.62 31.13
N CYS A 233 16.28 6.14 30.54
CA CYS A 233 14.91 5.73 30.91
C CYS A 233 14.69 4.21 30.72
N LEU A 234 15.24 3.62 29.65
CA LEU A 234 15.24 2.17 29.44
C LEU A 234 16.05 1.44 30.51
N GLY A 235 17.26 1.92 30.81
CA GLY A 235 18.13 1.34 31.83
C GLY A 235 17.48 1.27 33.21
N ARG A 236 16.79 2.33 33.63
CA ARG A 236 15.97 2.34 34.87
C ARG A 236 14.88 1.27 34.82
N ARG A 237 14.13 1.22 33.71
CA ARG A 237 13.06 0.25 33.53
C ARG A 237 13.55 -1.20 33.56
N TYR A 238 14.75 -1.48 33.05
CA TYR A 238 15.30 -2.84 33.09
C TYR A 238 15.48 -3.36 34.51
N VAL A 239 15.82 -2.46 35.45
CA VAL A 239 15.96 -2.77 36.88
C VAL A 239 14.61 -2.83 37.58
N ASP A 240 13.67 -1.95 37.23
CA ASP A 240 12.35 -1.87 37.86
C ASP A 240 11.40 -3.00 37.43
N ASP A 241 11.57 -3.54 36.23
CA ASP A 241 10.75 -4.61 35.66
C ASP A 241 11.42 -5.99 35.85
N PRO A 242 10.79 -6.92 36.61
CA PRO A 242 11.35 -8.24 36.88
C PRO A 242 11.65 -9.06 35.64
N GLY A 243 10.90 -8.89 34.54
CA GLY A 243 11.11 -9.66 33.30
C GLY A 243 12.43 -9.29 32.61
N TYR A 244 12.76 -7.99 32.58
CA TYR A 244 14.04 -7.53 32.05
C TYR A 244 15.20 -7.92 32.96
N THR A 245 15.02 -7.83 34.29
CA THR A 245 16.03 -8.26 35.25
C THR A 245 16.33 -9.76 35.10
N GLU A 246 15.31 -10.61 35.01
CA GLU A 246 15.49 -12.05 34.80
C GLU A 246 16.23 -12.36 33.49
N PHE A 247 15.91 -11.65 32.40
CA PHE A 247 16.56 -11.83 31.12
C PHE A 247 18.07 -11.52 31.18
N TYR A 248 18.44 -10.30 31.62
CA TYR A 248 19.84 -9.87 31.63
C TYR A 248 20.65 -10.63 32.70
N ASP A 249 20.11 -10.81 33.90
CA ASP A 249 20.82 -11.54 34.96
C ASP A 249 20.95 -13.04 34.65
N GLY A 250 20.07 -13.59 33.81
CA GLY A 250 20.21 -14.92 33.23
C GLY A 250 21.44 -15.08 32.32
N LEU A 251 21.95 -13.98 31.73
CA LEU A 251 23.16 -13.98 30.90
C LEU A 251 24.45 -13.86 31.74
N ALA A 252 24.41 -13.02 32.79
CA ALA A 252 25.45 -12.92 33.81
C ALA A 252 24.87 -12.34 35.10
N PRO A 253 25.19 -12.90 36.29
CA PRO A 253 24.69 -12.37 37.55
C PRO A 253 25.03 -10.88 37.73
N GLY A 254 24.03 -10.05 38.05
CA GLY A 254 24.19 -8.62 38.26
C GLY A 254 24.33 -7.79 36.98
N LEU A 255 24.15 -8.39 35.80
CA LEU A 255 24.26 -7.71 34.52
C LEU A 255 23.26 -6.57 34.37
N THR A 256 22.04 -6.71 34.88
CA THR A 256 21.00 -5.69 34.73
C THR A 256 21.40 -4.37 35.40
N VAL A 257 21.85 -4.46 36.65
CA VAL A 257 22.32 -3.30 37.43
C VAL A 257 23.57 -2.71 36.80
N TRP A 258 24.53 -3.55 36.42
CA TRP A 258 25.76 -3.11 35.76
C TRP A 258 25.49 -2.41 34.43
N LEU A 259 24.57 -2.93 33.60
CA LEU A 259 24.16 -2.33 32.33
C LEU A 259 23.57 -0.93 32.55
N ARG A 260 22.67 -0.78 33.53
CA ARG A 260 22.13 0.54 33.91
C ARG A 260 23.25 1.49 34.35
N ASP A 261 24.21 1.02 35.14
CA ASP A 261 25.32 1.86 35.61
C ASP A 261 26.25 2.32 34.47
N ILE A 262 26.56 1.47 33.48
CA ILE A 262 27.36 1.91 32.31
C ILE A 262 26.58 2.89 31.43
N ILE A 263 25.27 2.71 31.28
CA ILE A 263 24.41 3.64 30.54
C ILE A 263 24.41 5.01 31.24
N ASP A 264 24.21 5.04 32.56
CA ASP A 264 24.20 6.27 33.34
C ASP A 264 25.56 6.99 33.30
N ALA A 265 26.66 6.25 33.36
CA ALA A 265 28.00 6.82 33.24
C ALA A 265 28.24 7.44 31.85
N ASN A 266 27.89 6.71 30.79
CA ASN A 266 28.02 7.19 29.42
C ASN A 266 27.11 8.41 29.15
N ALA A 267 25.87 8.40 29.64
CA ALA A 267 24.95 9.53 29.52
C ALA A 267 25.53 10.82 30.14
N ARG A 268 26.20 10.73 31.30
CA ARG A 268 26.89 11.88 31.91
C ARG A 268 28.01 12.43 31.01
N HIS A 269 28.77 11.56 30.35
CA HIS A 269 29.80 11.99 29.37
C HIS A 269 29.19 12.73 28.17
N HIS A 270 27.94 12.42 27.83
CA HIS A 270 27.17 13.07 26.77
C HIS A 270 26.29 14.23 27.27
N GLY A 271 26.49 14.70 28.50
CA GLY A 271 25.80 15.89 29.05
C GLY A 271 24.36 15.65 29.48
N VAL A 272 23.95 14.39 29.63
CA VAL A 272 22.63 14.00 30.15
C VAL A 272 22.78 13.60 31.62
N ASP A 273 21.97 14.20 32.49
CA ASP A 273 21.91 13.82 33.91
C ASP A 273 20.98 12.61 34.11
N PRO A 274 21.49 11.45 34.54
CA PRO A 274 20.70 10.24 34.68
C PRO A 274 19.69 10.25 35.82
N GLU A 275 19.64 11.28 36.67
CA GLU A 275 18.57 11.42 37.69
C GLU A 275 17.37 12.20 37.15
N THR A 276 17.62 13.15 36.24
CA THR A 276 16.59 14.03 35.68
C THR A 276 16.19 13.68 34.26
N ALA A 277 16.86 12.73 33.61
CA ALA A 277 16.53 12.24 32.28
C ALA A 277 15.06 11.79 32.19
N THR A 278 14.37 12.28 31.17
CA THR A 278 12.99 11.90 30.85
C THR A 278 12.89 11.41 29.41
N TRP A 279 11.82 10.67 29.15
CA TRP A 279 11.45 10.23 27.81
C TRP A 279 10.81 11.42 27.07
N ALA A 280 11.65 12.28 26.49
CA ALA A 280 11.24 13.44 25.69
C ALA A 280 11.48 13.20 24.20
#